data_AF-A0A2D4K9I2-F1
#
_entry.id   AF-A0A2D4K9I2-F1
#
_cell.length_a   1.000
_cell.length_b   1.000
_cell.length_c   1.000
_cell.angle_alpha   90.00
_cell.angle_beta   90.00
_cell.angle_gamma   90.00
#
_symmetry.space_group_name_H-M   'P 1'
#
loop_
_entity.id
_entity.type
_entity.pdbx_description
1 polymer ?
#
loop_
_entity_poly.entity_id
_entity_poly.type
_entity_poly.pdbx_seq_one_letter_code
_entity_poly.pdbx_strand_id
1 'polypeptide(L)'
;KHYCATFGVFPVCITYCLVFSLSIALIFHSFQSLAVREFLCLDDPPGPFDSLEESRAFCETLEETNYRLQKELNEKQKEVETLKKLLNEKELYINEMEKRLGDLNLVETKHCKLSGEGSECSGEVESSATEADQRTLEEDSRSEKEDWKTSWSGSLVENFVPEIEVAEVAYTADIDEM
;
A
#
# COMPACT_ATOMS: atom_id res chain seq x y z
N LYS A 1 1.72 -47.38 79.83
CA LYS A 1 1.40 -47.17 78.40
C LYS A 1 0.39 -46.02 78.40
N HIS A 2 0.77 -44.76 78.22
CA HIS A 2 0.87 -44.10 76.91
C HIS A 2 1.76 -42.85 77.06
N TYR A 3 3.07 -43.00 76.83
CA TYR A 3 3.92 -41.89 76.43
C TYR A 3 4.24 -42.15 74.96
N CYS A 4 3.47 -41.60 74.03
CA CYS A 4 3.86 -41.51 72.63
C CYS A 4 2.91 -40.59 71.85
N ALA A 5 3.47 -39.76 70.97
CA ALA A 5 2.83 -39.13 69.80
C ALA A 5 2.24 -37.70 69.88
N THR A 6 2.73 -36.79 70.72
CA THR A 6 2.45 -35.33 70.52
C THR A 6 3.69 -34.47 70.30
N PHE A 7 4.90 -34.97 70.59
CA PHE A 7 6.15 -34.20 70.45
C PHE A 7 6.62 -34.02 69.00
N GLY A 8 6.07 -34.77 68.03
CA GLY A 8 6.46 -34.70 66.62
C GLY A 8 5.61 -33.77 65.75
N VAL A 9 4.38 -33.43 66.18
CA VAL A 9 3.45 -32.59 65.39
C VAL A 9 3.72 -31.10 65.63
N PHE A 10 4.07 -30.72 66.86
CA PHE A 10 4.39 -29.35 67.24
C PHE A 10 5.55 -28.72 66.45
N PRO A 11 6.72 -29.38 66.29
CA PRO A 11 7.82 -28.81 65.50
C PRO A 11 7.46 -28.70 64.02
N VAL A 12 6.69 -29.65 63.48
CA VAL A 12 6.25 -29.65 62.09
C VAL A 12 5.30 -28.48 61.81
N CYS A 13 4.29 -28.26 62.66
CA CYS A 13 3.39 -27.11 62.55
C CYS A 13 4.16 -25.77 62.62
N ILE A 14 5.13 -25.66 63.53
CA ILE A 14 5.96 -24.46 63.64
C ILE A 14 6.77 -24.24 62.37
N THR A 15 7.37 -25.29 61.80
CA THR A 15 8.14 -25.17 60.55
C THR A 15 7.28 -24.73 59.36
N TYR A 16 6.06 -25.27 59.22
CA TYR A 16 5.14 -24.84 58.16
C TYR A 16 4.72 -23.38 58.32
N CYS A 17 4.40 -22.95 59.54
CA CYS A 17 4.07 -21.54 59.82
C CYS A 17 5.23 -20.61 59.46
N LEU A 18 6.47 -20.97 59.83
CA LEU A 18 7.65 -20.17 59.53
C LEU A 18 7.93 -20.09 58.03
N VAL A 19 7.83 -21.21 57.30
CA VAL A 19 8.04 -21.24 55.83
C VAL A 19 6.96 -20.45 55.09
N PHE A 20 5.71 -20.54 55.54
CA PHE A 20 4.61 -19.77 54.96
C PHE A 20 4.80 -18.27 55.19
N SER A 21 5.16 -17.86 56.41
CA SER A 21 5.46 -16.46 56.71
C SER A 21 6.67 -15.93 55.95
N LEU A 22 7.76 -16.71 55.82
CA LEU A 22 8.92 -16.33 55.01
C LEU A 22 8.57 -16.21 53.53
N SER A 23 7.77 -17.15 53.00
CA SER A 23 7.29 -17.11 51.62
C SER A 23 6.45 -15.86 51.36
N ILE A 24 5.49 -15.54 52.23
CA ILE A 24 4.70 -14.31 52.14
C ILE A 24 5.59 -13.08 52.21
N ALA A 25 6.58 -13.05 53.12
CA ALA A 25 7.49 -11.91 53.25
C ALA A 25 8.38 -11.74 52.01
N LEU A 26 8.89 -12.83 51.43
CA LEU A 26 9.67 -12.81 50.19
C LEU A 26 8.83 -12.36 48.99
N ILE A 27 7.60 -12.87 48.90
CA ILE A 27 6.63 -12.46 47.88
C ILE A 27 6.34 -10.96 48.05
N PHE A 28 6.03 -10.50 49.26
CA PHE A 28 5.76 -9.09 49.55
C PHE A 28 6.98 -8.20 49.26
N HIS A 29 8.19 -8.66 49.59
CA HIS A 29 9.43 -7.95 49.28
C HIS A 29 9.69 -7.88 47.77
N SER A 30 9.41 -8.97 47.03
CA SER A 30 9.52 -8.97 45.57
C SER A 30 8.56 -7.97 44.92
N PHE A 31 7.35 -7.85 45.48
CA PHE A 31 6.34 -6.86 45.08
C PHE A 31 6.67 -5.42 45.51
N GLN A 32 7.69 -5.20 46.34
CA GLN A 32 8.18 -3.84 46.64
C GLN A 32 9.25 -3.36 45.65
N SER A 33 9.81 -4.25 44.83
CA SER A 33 10.80 -3.85 43.83
C SER A 33 10.13 -3.10 42.68
N LEU A 34 10.75 -2.00 42.24
CA LEU A 34 10.24 -1.17 41.15
C LEU A 34 10.04 -1.98 39.86
N ALA A 35 11.01 -2.82 39.49
CA ALA A 35 10.95 -3.63 38.28
C ALA A 35 9.77 -4.63 38.25
N VAL A 36 9.41 -5.22 39.39
CA VAL A 36 8.27 -6.15 39.47
C VAL A 36 6.95 -5.39 39.50
N ARG A 37 6.90 -4.24 40.17
CA ARG A 37 5.72 -3.36 40.19
C ARG A 37 5.41 -2.78 38.81
N GLU A 38 6.43 -2.40 38.06
CA GLU A 38 6.32 -1.88 36.69
C GLU A 38 5.94 -3.00 35.71
N PHE A 39 6.58 -4.17 35.77
CA PHE A 39 6.25 -5.31 34.90
C PHE A 39 4.81 -5.81 35.07
N LEU A 40 4.28 -5.77 36.30
CA LEU A 40 2.92 -6.20 36.62
C LEU A 40 1.90 -5.06 36.61
N CYS A 41 2.32 -3.82 36.30
CA CYS A 41 1.50 -2.62 36.37
C CYS A 41 0.77 -2.47 37.74
N LEU A 42 1.43 -2.76 38.87
CA LEU A 42 0.77 -2.71 40.19
C LEU A 42 0.43 -1.29 40.66
N ASP A 43 1.15 -0.29 40.15
CA ASP A 43 0.93 1.12 40.48
C ASP A 43 -0.11 1.79 39.59
N ASP A 44 -0.30 1.26 38.37
CA ASP A 44 -1.31 1.71 37.42
C ASP A 44 -1.91 0.48 36.71
N PRO A 45 -2.71 -0.33 37.42
CA PRO A 45 -3.24 -1.56 36.85
C PRO A 45 -4.22 -1.19 35.73
N PRO A 46 -4.12 -1.83 34.55
CA PRO A 46 -5.06 -1.56 33.48
C PRO A 46 -6.47 -1.78 34.02
N GLY A 47 -7.34 -0.81 33.75
CA GLY A 47 -8.74 -0.88 34.12
C GLY A 47 -9.33 -2.20 33.60
N PRO A 48 -10.33 -2.78 34.29
CA PRO A 48 -10.99 -4.01 33.86
C PRO A 48 -11.54 -3.97 32.43
N PHE A 49 -11.65 -2.77 31.85
CA PHE A 49 -12.17 -2.50 30.51
C PHE A 49 -11.12 -1.98 29.54
N ASP A 50 -9.90 -1.65 29.95
CA ASP A 50 -8.91 -0.99 29.08
C ASP A 50 -8.46 -1.92 27.95
N SER A 51 -8.30 -3.22 28.24
CA SER A 51 -8.02 -4.25 27.21
C SER A 51 -9.21 -4.50 26.27
N LEU A 52 -10.44 -4.34 26.76
CA LEU A 52 -11.64 -4.48 25.93
C LEU A 52 -11.82 -3.26 25.03
N GLU A 53 -11.57 -2.06 25.56
CA GLU A 53 -11.65 -0.82 24.81
C GLU A 53 -10.57 -0.75 23.73
N GLU A 54 -9.35 -1.21 24.02
CA GLU A 54 -8.31 -1.39 23.01
C GLU A 54 -8.75 -2.36 21.90
N SER A 55 -9.34 -3.51 22.27
CA SER A 55 -9.83 -4.46 21.27
C SER A 55 -10.98 -3.91 20.43
N ARG A 56 -11.83 -3.03 20.98
CA ARG A 56 -12.89 -2.33 20.25
C ARG A 56 -12.32 -1.34 19.25
N ALA A 57 -11.38 -0.49 19.67
CA ALA A 57 -10.70 0.45 18.78
C ALA A 57 -10.01 -0.27 17.61
N PHE A 58 -9.43 -1.44 17.85
CA PHE A 58 -8.86 -2.28 16.80
C PHE A 58 -9.93 -2.81 15.83
N CYS A 59 -11.07 -3.28 16.33
CA CYS A 59 -12.18 -3.74 15.49
C CYS A 59 -12.76 -2.60 14.64
N GLU A 60 -12.96 -1.41 15.22
CA GLU A 60 -13.43 -0.23 14.50
C GLU A 60 -12.49 0.14 13.34
N THR A 61 -11.17 0.08 13.57
CA THR A 61 -10.16 0.33 12.52
C THR A 61 -10.23 -0.70 11.39
N LEU A 62 -10.46 -1.98 11.73
CA LEU A 62 -10.65 -3.03 10.73
C LEU A 62 -11.94 -2.84 9.93
N GLU A 63 -13.03 -2.45 10.59
CA GLU A 63 -14.32 -2.16 9.95
C GLU A 63 -14.20 -0.97 8.99
N GLU A 64 -13.54 0.11 9.41
CA GLU A 64 -13.26 1.28 8.57
C GLU A 64 -12.39 0.89 7.36
N THR A 65 -11.31 0.14 7.59
CA THR A 65 -10.41 -0.31 6.53
C THR A 65 -11.15 -1.20 5.53
N ASN A 66 -11.99 -2.12 6.02
CA ASN A 66 -12.81 -2.99 5.18
C ASN A 66 -13.78 -2.17 4.32
N TYR A 67 -14.48 -1.21 4.93
CA TYR A 67 -15.39 -0.32 4.21
C TYR A 67 -14.68 0.46 3.09
N ARG A 68 -13.51 1.05 3.38
CA ARG A 68 -12.70 1.75 2.39
C ARG A 68 -12.30 0.84 1.22
N LEU A 69 -11.79 -0.35 1.52
CA LEU A 69 -11.39 -1.32 0.50
C LEU A 69 -12.57 -1.77 -0.37
N GLN A 70 -13.73 -2.04 0.22
CA GLN A 70 -14.94 -2.38 -0.54
C GLN A 70 -15.39 -1.24 -1.47
N LYS A 71 -15.29 0.00 -1.00
CA LYS A 71 -15.63 1.18 -1.80
C LYS A 71 -14.68 1.31 -2.99
N GLU A 72 -13.37 1.26 -2.75
CA GLU A 72 -12.35 1.35 -3.82
C GLU A 72 -12.49 0.21 -4.83
N LEU A 73 -12.73 -1.02 -4.37
CA LEU A 73 -12.96 -2.17 -5.23
C LEU A 73 -14.16 -1.94 -6.16
N ASN A 74 -15.27 -1.45 -5.60
CA ASN A 74 -16.48 -1.17 -6.38
C ASN A 74 -16.28 -0.03 -7.38
N GLU A 75 -15.56 1.02 -7.02
CA GLU A 75 -15.22 2.13 -7.93
C GLU A 75 -14.34 1.65 -9.08
N LYS A 76 -13.30 0.86 -8.77
CA LYS A 76 -12.43 0.26 -9.78
C LYS A 76 -13.15 -0.73 -10.68
N GLN A 77 -14.06 -1.52 -10.13
CA GLN A 77 -14.88 -2.43 -10.91
C GLN A 77 -15.76 -1.67 -11.92
N LYS A 78 -16.37 -0.56 -11.51
CA LYS A 78 -17.13 0.32 -12.43
C LYS A 78 -16.24 0.91 -13.53
N GLU A 79 -15.03 1.36 -13.19
CA GLU A 79 -14.06 1.88 -14.15
C GLU A 79 -13.65 0.81 -15.17
N VAL A 80 -13.41 -0.42 -14.71
CA VAL A 80 -13.11 -1.55 -15.61
C VAL A 80 -14.28 -1.85 -16.54
N GLU A 81 -15.52 -1.80 -16.04
CA GLU A 81 -16.72 -2.03 -16.86
C GLU A 81 -16.93 -0.95 -17.91
N THR A 82 -16.71 0.32 -17.57
CA THR A 82 -16.82 1.42 -18.54
C THR A 82 -15.73 1.32 -19.61
N LEU A 83 -14.50 1.00 -19.22
CA LEU A 83 -13.40 0.79 -20.17
C LEU A 83 -13.65 -0.41 -21.09
N LYS A 84 -14.14 -1.53 -20.56
CA LYS A 84 -14.53 -2.70 -21.37
C LYS A 84 -15.62 -2.36 -22.39
N LYS A 85 -16.62 -1.57 -21.97
CA LYS A 85 -17.68 -1.11 -22.87
C LYS A 85 -17.12 -0.25 -24.00
N LEU A 86 -16.30 0.74 -23.67
CA LEU A 86 -15.67 1.63 -24.65
C LEU A 86 -14.76 0.84 -25.62
N LEU A 87 -14.00 -0.12 -25.11
CA LEU A 87 -13.14 -0.98 -25.92
C LEU A 87 -13.98 -1.77 -26.94
N ASN A 88 -15.07 -2.40 -26.50
CA ASN A 88 -15.99 -3.11 -27.38
C ASN A 88 -16.59 -2.20 -28.47
N GLU A 89 -17.00 -0.98 -28.11
CA GLU A 89 -17.52 0.00 -29.07
C GLU A 89 -16.47 0.36 -30.14
N LYS A 90 -15.21 0.55 -29.73
CA LYS A 90 -14.10 0.84 -30.65
C LYS A 90 -13.76 -0.36 -31.54
N GLU A 91 -13.77 -1.57 -31.00
CA GLU A 91 -13.52 -2.79 -31.76
C GLU A 91 -14.61 -3.02 -32.82
N LEU A 92 -15.88 -2.79 -32.48
CA LEU A 92 -16.98 -2.83 -33.45
C LEU A 92 -16.79 -1.79 -34.56
N TYR A 93 -16.39 -0.56 -34.21
CA TYR A 93 -16.14 0.49 -35.20
C TYR A 93 -14.98 0.13 -36.14
N ILE A 94 -13.87 -0.40 -35.60
CA ILE A 94 -12.73 -0.84 -36.40
C ILE A 94 -13.17 -1.95 -37.36
N ASN A 95 -13.87 -2.98 -36.86
CA ASN A 95 -14.36 -4.09 -37.69
C ASN A 95 -15.28 -3.61 -38.82
N GLU A 96 -16.14 -2.62 -38.56
CA GLU A 96 -16.99 -2.03 -39.60
C GLU A 96 -16.17 -1.30 -40.67
N MET A 97 -15.14 -0.54 -40.26
CA MET A 97 -14.26 0.15 -41.20
C MET A 97 -13.43 -0.83 -42.03
N GLU A 98 -12.89 -1.87 -41.40
CA GLU A 98 -12.14 -2.93 -42.08
C GLU A 98 -13.02 -3.67 -43.10
N LYS A 99 -14.28 -3.96 -42.76
CA LYS A 99 -15.22 -4.55 -43.70
C LYS A 99 -15.46 -3.65 -44.91
N ARG A 100 -15.71 -2.35 -44.68
CA ARG A 100 -15.91 -1.38 -45.78
C ARG A 100 -14.68 -1.26 -46.68
N LEU A 101 -13.48 -1.28 -46.09
CA LEU A 101 -12.23 -1.26 -46.85
C LEU A 101 -12.04 -2.55 -47.66
N GLY A 102 -12.34 -3.71 -47.07
CA GLY A 102 -12.33 -5.00 -47.77
C GLY A 102 -13.29 -5.04 -48.96
N ASP A 103 -14.50 -4.50 -48.80
CA ASP A 103 -15.50 -4.41 -49.87
C ASP A 103 -15.03 -3.49 -51.02
N LEU A 104 -14.40 -2.35 -50.71
CA LEU A 104 -13.83 -1.44 -51.70
C LEU A 104 -12.70 -2.09 -52.52
N ASN A 105 -11.75 -2.75 -51.85
CA ASN A 105 -10.64 -3.47 -52.51
C ASN A 105 -11.13 -4.59 -53.44
N LEU A 106 -12.22 -5.27 -53.08
CA LEU A 106 -12.83 -6.31 -53.91
C LEU A 106 -13.49 -5.72 -55.18
N VAL A 107 -14.11 -4.54 -55.08
CA VAL A 107 -14.73 -3.85 -56.22
C VAL A 107 -13.66 -3.35 -57.20
N GLU A 108 -12.56 -2.79 -56.69
CA GLU A 108 -11.44 -2.31 -57.51
C GLU A 108 -10.74 -3.45 -58.26
N THR A 109 -10.59 -4.61 -57.61
CA THR A 109 -10.05 -5.84 -58.24
C THR A 109 -10.95 -6.40 -59.35
N LYS A 110 -12.27 -6.20 -59.26
CA LYS A 110 -13.24 -6.63 -60.29
C LYS A 110 -13.25 -5.70 -61.50
N HIS A 111 -13.03 -4.39 -61.30
CA HIS A 111 -12.96 -3.42 -62.39
C HIS A 111 -11.65 -3.51 -63.20
N CYS A 112 -10.52 -3.88 -62.58
CA CYS A 112 -9.25 -4.07 -63.28
C CYS A 112 -9.17 -5.36 -64.12
N LYS A 113 -9.98 -6.40 -63.83
CA LYS A 113 -9.95 -7.68 -64.59
C LYS A 113 -10.78 -7.69 -65.88
N LEU A 114 -11.54 -6.62 -66.16
CA LEU A 114 -12.35 -6.48 -67.37
C LEU A 114 -11.72 -5.58 -68.45
N SER A 115 -10.57 -4.96 -68.18
CA SER A 115 -9.81 -4.20 -69.18
C SER A 115 -8.62 -5.01 -69.67
N GLY A 116 -8.92 -6.15 -70.32
CA GLY A 116 -7.95 -6.88 -71.11
C GLY A 116 -7.94 -6.35 -72.54
N GLU A 117 -7.38 -5.17 -72.79
CA GLU A 117 -6.88 -4.83 -74.12
C GLU A 117 -5.77 -3.77 -74.00
N GLY A 118 -4.71 -3.96 -74.78
CA GLY A 118 -3.42 -3.29 -74.60
C GLY A 118 -3.49 -1.77 -74.66
N SER A 119 -2.80 -1.12 -73.74
CA SER A 119 -2.41 0.27 -73.90
C SER A 119 -1.05 0.47 -73.29
N GLU A 120 -0.04 0.39 -74.15
CA GLU A 120 1.26 0.97 -73.91
C GLU A 120 1.08 2.49 -73.97
N CYS A 121 1.38 3.18 -72.87
CA CYS A 121 1.69 4.60 -72.94
C CYS A 121 2.96 4.81 -72.12
N SER A 122 4.08 4.84 -72.84
CA SER A 122 5.32 5.47 -72.40
C SER A 122 5.03 6.95 -72.18
N GLY A 123 5.36 7.44 -70.99
CA GLY A 123 5.21 8.83 -70.62
C GLY A 123 6.27 9.17 -69.59
N GLU A 124 7.49 9.35 -70.06
CA GLU A 124 8.50 10.11 -69.34
C GLU A 124 7.96 11.50 -69.01
N VAL A 125 7.93 11.86 -67.71
CA VAL A 125 7.71 13.24 -67.27
C VAL A 125 8.91 13.64 -66.43
N GLU A 126 9.81 14.35 -67.09
CA GLU A 126 10.94 15.03 -66.47
C GLU A 126 10.45 16.26 -65.67
N SER A 127 11.00 16.38 -64.46
CA SER A 127 11.42 17.61 -63.77
C SER A 127 10.45 18.79 -63.65
N SER A 128 10.27 19.26 -62.41
CA SER A 128 10.62 20.65 -62.10
C SER A 128 11.03 20.80 -60.63
N ALA A 129 12.23 21.33 -60.47
CA ALA A 129 12.86 21.81 -59.26
C ALA A 129 12.73 23.34 -59.17
N THR A 130 13.08 23.88 -58.00
CA THR A 130 13.20 25.32 -57.63
C THR A 130 11.84 25.97 -57.33
N GLU A 131 11.67 26.85 -56.33
CA GLU A 131 12.51 27.97 -55.89
C GLU A 131 12.13 28.47 -54.47
N ALA A 132 13.05 29.22 -53.85
CA ALA A 132 13.09 29.64 -52.45
C ALA A 132 12.30 30.94 -52.14
N ASP A 133 11.95 31.19 -50.86
CA ASP A 133 12.07 32.53 -50.27
C ASP A 133 12.34 32.45 -48.75
N GLN A 134 13.13 33.39 -48.25
CA GLN A 134 13.84 33.40 -46.99
C GLN A 134 13.58 34.74 -46.28
N ARG A 135 13.56 34.70 -44.93
CA ARG A 135 13.60 35.78 -43.90
C ARG A 135 12.41 35.67 -42.94
N THR A 136 12.51 35.88 -41.63
CA THR A 136 13.50 36.61 -40.81
C THR A 136 13.40 36.04 -39.39
N LEU A 137 14.53 35.93 -38.68
CA LEU A 137 14.57 35.80 -37.22
C LEU A 137 14.21 37.15 -36.56
N GLU A 138 13.93 37.10 -35.24
CA GLU A 138 13.49 38.17 -34.30
C GLU A 138 11.96 38.13 -34.04
N GLU A 139 11.41 38.07 -32.83
CA GLU A 139 11.90 38.21 -31.45
C GLU A 139 10.82 37.61 -30.51
N ASP A 140 11.27 37.07 -29.36
CA ASP A 140 10.61 36.95 -28.05
C ASP A 140 9.20 36.33 -27.88
N SER A 141 9.13 35.19 -27.16
CA SER A 141 8.14 34.90 -26.08
C SER A 141 8.30 33.48 -25.51
N ARG A 142 8.58 33.43 -24.20
CA ARG A 142 8.60 32.26 -23.29
C ARG A 142 7.35 31.39 -23.44
N SER A 143 7.44 30.06 -23.34
CA SER A 143 7.30 29.32 -22.06
C SER A 143 7.51 27.82 -22.31
N GLU A 144 8.04 27.14 -21.31
CA GLU A 144 8.71 25.84 -21.31
C GLU A 144 7.88 24.66 -21.85
N LYS A 145 8.54 23.80 -22.65
CA LYS A 145 8.07 22.47 -23.05
C LYS A 145 8.32 21.50 -21.89
N GLU A 146 7.27 20.90 -21.36
CA GLU A 146 7.34 19.64 -20.62
C GLU A 146 7.54 18.49 -21.62
N ASP A 147 8.73 17.90 -21.62
CA ASP A 147 9.07 16.73 -22.41
C ASP A 147 8.87 15.47 -21.55
N TRP A 148 7.65 14.92 -21.56
CA TRP A 148 7.36 13.62 -20.97
C TRP A 148 7.94 12.54 -21.91
N LYS A 149 9.14 12.06 -21.61
CA LYS A 149 9.70 10.88 -22.28
C LYS A 149 10.08 9.83 -21.26
N THR A 150 9.09 9.00 -20.96
CA THR A 150 9.17 7.54 -20.76
C THR A 150 10.57 6.95 -20.57
N SER A 151 10.82 6.44 -19.35
CA SER A 151 11.68 5.27 -19.16
C SER A 151 11.08 4.35 -18.11
N TRP A 152 10.26 3.40 -18.57
CA TRP A 152 10.00 2.18 -17.83
C TRP A 152 11.27 1.32 -17.89
N SER A 153 11.88 1.10 -16.73
CA SER A 153 12.85 0.04 -16.52
C SER A 153 12.64 -0.50 -15.11
N GLY A 154 12.35 -1.80 -15.04
CA GLY A 154 11.99 -2.50 -13.82
C GLY A 154 13.18 -2.81 -12.91
N SER A 155 12.80 -3.21 -11.70
CA SER A 155 13.58 -3.93 -10.69
C SER A 155 14.76 -3.17 -10.09
N LEU A 156 14.53 -2.60 -8.91
CA LEU A 156 15.47 -2.75 -7.80
C LEU A 156 14.67 -2.80 -6.49
N VAL A 157 14.61 -3.98 -5.89
CA VAL A 157 14.32 -4.13 -4.47
C VAL A 157 15.53 -3.57 -3.75
N GLU A 158 15.41 -2.34 -3.27
CA GLU A 158 16.29 -1.80 -2.25
C GLU A 158 15.47 -1.61 -0.97
N ASN A 159 15.98 -2.20 0.10
CA ASN A 159 15.41 -2.21 1.42
C ASN A 159 15.22 -0.78 1.94
N PHE A 160 14.01 -0.25 1.83
CA PHE A 160 13.63 0.89 2.65
C PHE A 160 13.20 0.37 4.02
N VAL A 161 14.15 0.34 4.95
CA VAL A 161 13.85 0.33 6.38
C VAL A 161 13.34 1.74 6.71
N PRO A 162 12.11 1.91 7.23
CA PRO A 162 11.69 3.22 7.72
C PRO A 162 12.51 3.54 8.96
N GLU A 163 13.36 4.57 8.87
CA GLU A 163 14.07 5.11 10.03
C GLU A 163 13.05 5.85 10.89
N ILE A 164 12.66 5.22 12.01
CA ILE A 164 11.83 5.83 13.04
C ILE A 164 12.70 6.84 13.79
N GLU A 165 12.47 8.13 13.57
CA GLU A 165 13.01 9.21 14.40
C GLU A 165 12.34 9.14 15.78
N VAL A 166 13.08 8.69 16.78
CA VAL A 166 12.69 8.79 18.19
C VAL A 166 13.09 10.18 18.69
N ALA A 167 12.11 11.03 18.98
CA ALA A 167 12.38 12.30 19.67
C ALA A 167 12.75 12.01 21.13
N GLU A 168 14.01 12.30 21.51
CA GLU A 168 14.40 12.34 22.92
C GLU A 168 13.67 13.49 23.63
N VAL A 169 12.76 13.15 24.54
CA VAL A 169 12.17 14.10 25.48
C VAL A 169 13.18 14.31 26.60
N ALA A 170 13.82 15.48 26.61
CA ALA A 170 14.65 15.90 27.73
C ALA A 170 13.75 16.21 28.94
N TYR A 171 13.86 15.42 30.01
CA TYR A 171 13.33 15.81 31.31
C TYR A 171 14.19 16.96 31.84
N THR A 172 13.65 18.18 31.84
CA THR A 172 14.17 19.24 32.71
C THR A 172 13.80 18.83 34.14
N ALA A 173 14.78 18.28 34.84
CA ALA A 173 14.72 18.11 36.28
C ALA A 173 14.77 19.50 36.91
N ASP A 174 13.61 20.08 37.18
CA ASP A 174 13.49 21.18 38.13
C ASP A 174 13.70 20.58 39.53
N ILE A 175 14.97 20.37 39.87
CA ILE A 175 15.43 20.27 41.25
C ILE A 175 15.96 21.65 41.59
N ASP A 176 15.12 22.43 42.27
CA ASP A 176 15.44 23.60 43.09
C ASP A 176 14.13 23.94 43.85
N GLU A 177 14.05 24.19 45.15
CA GLU A 177 14.99 24.20 46.26
C GLU A 177 14.08 24.41 47.50
N MET A 178 14.31 23.64 48.57
CA MET A 178 13.99 23.93 49.98
C MET A 178 12.53 24.19 50.45
#